data_AF-A0A812S289-F1
#
_entry.id   AF-A0A812S289-F1
#
_cell.length_a   1.000
_cell.length_b   1.000
_cell.length_c   1.000
_cell.angle_alpha   90.00
_cell.angle_beta   90.00
_cell.angle_gamma   90.00
#
_symmetry.space_group_name_H-M   'P 1'
#
loop_
_entity.id
_entity.type
_entity.pdbx_description
1 polymer ?
#
loop_
_entity_poly.entity_id
_entity_poly.type
_entity_poly.pdbx_seq_one_letter_code
_entity_poly.pdbx_strand_id
1 'polypeptide(L)'
;MLQYEIDYWQAVRPPSPKTRKRLVDTIFEPLSRVRKSFASKEGAWWATPEAGRVWIKALENEDFLVLDDFLPLADARELAKALEKRRPKMQPGRTDSELSAYGTSGMVLWLQPSEVPELGPLVEHTNALVSLLMDIPEAKIQARMQGITALSDAQFAVFPGSPENDDARYIRHVDNEDGCNGRLLTCTFYLNEDWDAEHDGGEIRLFEEDQKQIKVDVEPVMNRLVAFFSDSSVPHEVRRSRRDRCAITTWYINEELHLAYHQAEEEGQ
;
A
#
# COMPACT_ATOMS: atom_id res chain seq x y z
N MET A 1 -15.57 -10.36 17.43
CA MET A 1 -14.42 -9.50 17.84
C MET A 1 -13.51 -10.20 18.85
N LEU A 2 -14.01 -10.62 20.02
CA LEU A 2 -13.18 -11.25 21.07
C LEU A 2 -12.39 -12.50 20.64
N GLN A 3 -12.97 -13.43 19.88
CA GLN A 3 -12.27 -14.65 19.47
C GLN A 3 -11.13 -14.39 18.48
N TYR A 4 -11.37 -13.58 17.43
CA TYR A 4 -10.33 -13.18 16.48
C TYR A 4 -9.15 -12.54 17.19
N GLU A 5 -9.39 -11.65 18.17
CA GLU A 5 -8.30 -11.02 18.90
C GLU A 5 -7.55 -11.99 19.81
N ILE A 6 -8.24 -12.92 20.48
CA ILE A 6 -7.58 -13.98 21.26
C ILE A 6 -6.67 -14.82 20.35
N ASP A 7 -7.18 -15.27 19.21
CA ASP A 7 -6.43 -16.09 18.25
C ASP A 7 -5.26 -15.30 17.67
N TYR A 8 -5.48 -14.01 17.36
CA TYR A 8 -4.45 -13.09 16.90
C TYR A 8 -3.29 -12.99 17.90
N TRP A 9 -3.59 -12.67 19.16
CA TRP A 9 -2.56 -12.50 20.19
C TRP A 9 -1.85 -13.82 20.54
N GLN A 10 -2.52 -14.97 20.34
CA GLN A 10 -1.90 -16.28 20.50
C GLN A 10 -0.97 -16.65 19.35
N ALA A 11 -1.31 -16.28 18.11
CA ALA A 11 -0.58 -16.71 16.92
C ALA A 11 0.50 -15.73 16.46
N VAL A 12 0.22 -14.42 16.54
CA VAL A 12 1.07 -13.39 15.93
C VAL A 12 2.34 -13.16 16.75
N ARG A 13 3.46 -13.00 16.06
CA ARG A 13 4.77 -12.77 16.66
C ARG A 13 5.37 -11.45 16.15
N PRO A 14 5.98 -10.64 17.03
CA PRO A 14 6.63 -9.39 16.63
C PRO A 14 7.83 -9.68 15.73
N PRO A 15 8.26 -8.73 14.87
CA PRO A 15 9.40 -8.93 13.98
C PRO A 15 10.64 -9.44 14.72
N SER A 16 11.24 -10.52 14.19
CA SER A 16 12.47 -11.05 14.77
C SER A 16 13.57 -9.96 14.76
N PRO A 17 14.48 -9.93 15.76
CA PRO A 17 15.59 -8.97 15.76
C PRO A 17 16.42 -9.04 14.47
N LYS A 18 16.56 -10.25 13.90
CA LYS A 18 17.25 -10.49 12.62
C LYS A 18 16.52 -9.85 11.44
N THR A 19 15.19 -10.01 11.37
CA THR A 19 14.34 -9.39 10.34
C THR A 19 14.43 -7.87 10.42
N ARG A 20 14.26 -7.29 11.62
CA ARG A 20 14.36 -5.83 11.82
C ARG A 20 15.70 -5.29 11.37
N LYS A 21 16.79 -5.89 11.85
CA LYS A 21 18.15 -5.48 11.47
C LYS A 21 18.38 -5.58 9.96
N ARG A 22 17.93 -6.67 9.34
CA ARG A 22 18.03 -6.88 7.88
C ARG A 22 17.34 -5.74 7.12
N LEU A 23 16.05 -5.51 7.37
CA LEU A 23 15.28 -4.48 6.68
C LEU A 23 15.88 -3.07 6.86
N VAL A 24 16.32 -2.73 8.08
CA VAL A 24 16.98 -1.44 8.34
C VAL A 24 18.26 -1.31 7.52
N ASP A 25 19.14 -2.31 7.58
CA ASP A 25 20.47 -2.23 6.96
C ASP A 25 20.41 -2.32 5.43
N THR A 26 19.45 -3.05 4.87
CA THR A 26 19.40 -3.34 3.43
C THR A 26 18.42 -2.48 2.66
N ILE A 27 17.41 -1.89 3.32
CA ILE A 27 16.34 -1.12 2.65
C ILE A 27 16.25 0.29 3.23
N PHE A 28 15.83 0.43 4.49
CA PHE A 28 15.42 1.72 5.01
C PHE A 28 16.56 2.72 5.14
N GLU A 29 17.68 2.32 5.76
CA GLU A 29 18.82 3.20 5.96
C GLU A 29 19.52 3.55 4.62
N PRO A 30 19.76 2.60 3.69
CA PRO A 30 20.28 2.94 2.37
C PRO A 30 19.38 3.90 1.56
N LEU A 31 18.06 3.66 1.51
CA LEU A 31 17.12 4.57 0.81
C LEU A 31 17.11 5.96 1.46
N SER A 32 17.13 6.03 2.80
CA SER A 32 17.22 7.29 3.54
C SER A 32 18.48 8.08 3.17
N ARG A 33 19.63 7.41 3.05
CA ARG A 33 20.89 8.05 2.63
C ARG A 33 20.82 8.58 1.20
N VAL A 34 20.28 7.78 0.26
CA VAL A 34 20.13 8.21 -1.14
C VAL A 34 19.22 9.44 -1.20
N ARG A 35 18.04 9.39 -0.58
CA ARG A 35 17.10 10.52 -0.50
C ARG A 35 17.75 11.78 0.06
N LYS A 36 18.42 11.69 1.22
CA LYS A 36 19.11 12.83 1.85
C LYS A 36 20.21 13.41 0.96
N SER A 37 20.95 12.57 0.24
CA SER A 37 21.98 13.03 -0.71
C SER A 37 21.42 13.70 -1.97
N PHE A 38 20.14 13.46 -2.25
CA PHE A 38 19.42 14.01 -3.40
C PHE A 38 18.67 15.31 -3.07
N ALA A 39 18.41 15.62 -1.80
CA ALA A 39 17.46 16.66 -1.36
C ALA A 39 17.63 18.08 -1.97
N SER A 40 18.78 18.41 -2.56
CA SER A 40 19.03 19.69 -3.23
C SER A 40 19.00 19.62 -4.77
N LYS A 41 18.55 18.51 -5.35
CA LYS A 41 18.52 18.25 -6.80
C LYS A 41 17.07 18.23 -7.29
N GLU A 42 16.88 18.58 -8.57
CA GLU A 42 15.59 18.44 -9.24
C GLU A 42 15.33 17.00 -9.68
N GLY A 43 14.06 16.60 -9.68
CA GLY A 43 13.60 15.29 -10.12
C GLY A 43 13.26 14.31 -8.99
N ALA A 44 12.99 13.06 -9.37
CA ALA A 44 12.62 12.00 -8.45
C ALA A 44 13.85 11.27 -7.91
N TRP A 45 14.14 11.42 -6.62
CA TRP A 45 15.30 10.77 -5.98
C TRP A 45 15.23 9.23 -6.10
N TRP A 46 14.02 8.68 -6.08
CA TRP A 46 13.76 7.24 -6.15
C TRP A 46 14.00 6.66 -7.55
N ALA A 47 14.01 7.50 -8.59
CA ALA A 47 14.31 7.10 -9.97
C ALA A 47 15.82 7.08 -10.28
N THR A 48 16.66 7.44 -9.31
CA THR A 48 18.12 7.38 -9.49
C THR A 48 18.63 5.93 -9.55
N PRO A 49 19.72 5.64 -10.28
CA PRO A 49 20.33 4.31 -10.27
C PRO A 49 20.72 3.84 -8.86
N GLU A 50 21.12 4.76 -7.97
CA GLU A 50 21.45 4.50 -6.58
C GLU A 50 20.25 3.98 -5.79
N ALA A 51 19.11 4.66 -5.89
CA ALA A 51 17.86 4.22 -5.27
C ALA A 51 17.40 2.89 -5.89
N GLY A 52 17.47 2.79 -7.23
CA GLY A 52 17.23 1.59 -8.02
C GLY A 52 17.84 0.34 -7.41
N ARG A 53 19.16 0.34 -7.24
CA ARG A 53 19.89 -0.80 -6.67
C ARG A 53 19.39 -1.26 -5.30
N VAL A 54 18.75 -0.38 -4.52
CA VAL A 54 18.19 -0.70 -3.22
C VAL A 54 16.77 -1.23 -3.33
N TRP A 55 15.86 -0.51 -3.98
CA TRP A 55 14.45 -0.92 -4.02
C TRP A 55 14.21 -2.14 -4.92
N ILE A 56 15.08 -2.40 -5.91
CA ILE A 56 15.06 -3.65 -6.69
C ILE A 56 15.29 -4.84 -5.77
N LYS A 57 16.32 -4.77 -4.92
CA LYS A 57 16.63 -5.82 -3.94
C LYS A 57 15.55 -5.92 -2.87
N ALA A 58 14.90 -4.82 -2.51
CA ALA A 58 13.78 -4.82 -1.57
C ALA A 58 12.62 -5.66 -2.13
N LEU A 59 12.19 -5.39 -3.37
CA LEU A 59 11.13 -6.18 -4.00
C LEU A 59 11.54 -7.63 -4.26
N GLU A 60 12.78 -7.88 -4.69
CA GLU A 60 13.26 -9.24 -4.95
C GLU A 60 13.28 -10.09 -3.67
N ASN A 61 13.77 -9.54 -2.55
CA ASN A 61 14.04 -10.33 -1.35
C ASN A 61 12.93 -10.23 -0.29
N GLU A 62 12.14 -9.16 -0.28
CA GLU A 62 11.16 -8.90 0.77
C GLU A 62 9.73 -8.71 0.24
N ASP A 63 9.56 -8.61 -1.09
CA ASP A 63 8.28 -8.47 -1.80
C ASP A 63 7.56 -7.11 -1.60
N PHE A 64 8.25 -6.13 -1.01
CA PHE A 64 7.76 -4.76 -0.86
C PHE A 64 8.88 -3.72 -0.97
N LEU A 65 8.50 -2.47 -1.22
CA LEU A 65 9.35 -1.29 -1.09
C LEU A 65 8.61 -0.14 -0.39
N VAL A 66 9.37 0.80 0.16
CA VAL A 66 8.86 2.01 0.81
C VAL A 66 9.66 3.21 0.32
N LEU A 67 8.99 4.22 -0.21
CA LEU A 67 9.60 5.45 -0.72
C LEU A 67 8.96 6.65 -0.03
N ASP A 68 9.74 7.33 0.80
CA ASP A 68 9.37 8.62 1.39
C ASP A 68 9.60 9.75 0.40
N ASP A 69 8.88 10.86 0.56
CA ASP A 69 8.97 12.02 -0.34
C ASP A 69 8.83 11.60 -1.82
N PHE A 70 7.82 10.76 -2.10
CA PHE A 70 7.67 10.14 -3.41
C PHE A 70 7.32 11.17 -4.50
N LEU A 71 6.48 12.15 -4.15
CA LEU A 71 6.13 13.30 -4.99
C LEU A 71 6.82 14.58 -4.51
N PRO A 72 6.90 15.63 -5.34
CA PRO A 72 7.06 16.98 -4.82
C PRO A 72 6.01 17.26 -3.73
N LEU A 73 6.44 17.75 -2.57
CA LEU A 73 5.56 17.91 -1.41
C LEU A 73 4.36 18.84 -1.67
N ALA A 74 4.52 19.81 -2.58
CA ALA A 74 3.43 20.68 -3.02
C ALA A 74 2.30 19.87 -3.69
N ASP A 75 2.64 18.96 -4.60
CA ASP A 75 1.68 18.12 -5.32
C ASP A 75 0.95 17.16 -4.37
N ALA A 76 1.70 16.53 -3.45
CA ALA A 76 1.10 15.66 -2.43
C ALA A 76 0.09 16.41 -1.57
N ARG A 77 0.40 17.68 -1.20
CA ARG A 77 -0.51 18.53 -0.42
C ARG A 77 -1.71 19.02 -1.22
N GLU A 78 -1.55 19.34 -2.49
CA GLU A 78 -2.68 19.68 -3.37
C GLU A 78 -3.62 18.49 -3.52
N LEU A 79 -3.08 17.30 -3.75
CA LEU A 79 -3.83 16.05 -3.81
C LEU A 79 -4.61 15.80 -2.50
N ALA A 80 -3.95 15.90 -1.34
CA ALA A 80 -4.61 15.74 -0.04
C ALA A 80 -5.79 16.72 0.13
N LYS A 81 -5.58 18.01 -0.18
CA LYS A 81 -6.65 19.04 -0.11
C LYS A 81 -7.79 18.76 -1.07
N ALA A 82 -7.50 18.26 -2.27
CA ALA A 82 -8.49 17.92 -3.27
C ALA A 82 -9.36 16.74 -2.82
N LEU A 83 -8.76 15.72 -2.21
CA LEU A 83 -9.47 14.54 -1.73
C LEU A 83 -10.28 14.82 -0.45
N GLU A 84 -9.80 15.68 0.45
CA GLU A 84 -10.56 16.11 1.64
C GLU A 84 -11.93 16.68 1.24
N LYS A 85 -11.97 17.52 0.20
CA LYS A 85 -13.22 18.09 -0.34
C LYS A 85 -14.19 17.04 -0.90
N ARG A 86 -13.71 15.84 -1.20
CA ARG A 86 -14.49 14.74 -1.78
C ARG A 86 -14.99 13.74 -0.71
N ARG A 87 -14.56 13.87 0.55
CA ARG A 87 -14.99 13.00 1.67
C ARG A 87 -16.51 12.84 1.82
N PRO A 88 -17.34 13.88 1.61
CA PRO A 88 -18.80 13.72 1.70
C PRO A 88 -19.42 12.73 0.69
N LYS A 89 -18.67 12.31 -0.34
CA LYS A 89 -19.12 11.36 -1.37
C LYS A 89 -18.70 9.92 -1.07
N MET A 90 -17.91 9.69 -0.02
CA MET A 90 -17.39 8.37 0.31
C MET A 90 -18.51 7.45 0.82
N GLN A 91 -18.32 6.16 0.65
CA GLN A 91 -19.22 5.10 1.09
C GLN A 91 -18.46 4.10 1.95
N PRO A 92 -19.12 3.32 2.82
CA PRO A 92 -18.44 2.23 3.51
C PRO A 92 -17.74 1.29 2.52
N GLY A 93 -16.52 0.84 2.86
CA GLY A 93 -15.78 -0.15 2.09
C GLY A 93 -16.55 -1.44 1.91
N ARG A 94 -16.39 -2.08 0.75
CA ARG A 94 -17.03 -3.38 0.46
C ARG A 94 -16.52 -4.47 1.40
N THR A 95 -17.42 -5.37 1.76
CA THR A 95 -17.15 -6.58 2.57
C THR A 95 -17.43 -7.81 1.71
N ASP A 96 -16.55 -8.10 0.75
CA ASP A 96 -16.77 -9.14 -0.27
C ASP A 96 -16.29 -10.55 0.13
N SER A 97 -15.81 -10.75 1.36
CA SER A 97 -15.44 -12.08 1.91
C SER A 97 -16.06 -12.35 3.28
N GLU A 98 -16.28 -13.62 3.64
CA GLU A 98 -16.75 -14.01 5.00
C GLU A 98 -15.82 -13.49 6.13
N LEU A 99 -14.54 -13.23 5.82
CA LEU A 99 -13.59 -12.54 6.69
C LEU A 99 -13.91 -11.04 6.79
N SER A 100 -14.19 -10.37 5.67
CA SER A 100 -14.51 -8.95 5.61
C SER A 100 -15.86 -8.57 6.25
N ALA A 101 -16.79 -9.52 6.40
CA ALA A 101 -18.03 -9.34 7.16
C ALA A 101 -17.79 -8.89 8.62
N TYR A 102 -16.53 -8.99 9.10
CA TYR A 102 -16.10 -8.59 10.43
C TYR A 102 -15.16 -7.37 10.51
N GLY A 103 -14.89 -6.62 9.42
CA GLY A 103 -14.28 -5.30 9.58
C GLY A 103 -13.39 -4.79 8.44
N THR A 104 -14.01 -4.03 7.54
CA THR A 104 -13.46 -2.72 7.16
C THR A 104 -14.42 -1.65 7.70
N SER A 105 -13.91 -0.74 8.53
CA SER A 105 -14.64 0.49 8.89
C SER A 105 -14.23 1.68 8.01
N GLY A 106 -13.39 1.42 7.01
CA GLY A 106 -12.93 2.44 6.10
C GLY A 106 -14.07 2.95 5.24
N MET A 107 -14.13 4.26 5.08
CA MET A 107 -14.88 4.90 4.00
C MET A 107 -14.00 4.87 2.76
N VAL A 108 -14.57 4.54 1.60
CA VAL A 108 -13.88 4.50 0.31
C VAL A 108 -14.59 5.38 -0.72
N LEU A 109 -13.82 5.92 -1.64
CA LEU A 109 -14.31 6.56 -2.86
C LEU A 109 -13.41 6.12 -4.01
N TRP A 110 -14.00 5.47 -5.00
CA TRP A 110 -13.32 5.11 -6.24
C TRP A 110 -13.27 6.31 -7.17
N LEU A 111 -12.09 6.55 -7.73
CA LEU A 111 -11.79 7.71 -8.56
C LEU A 111 -11.10 7.24 -9.84
N GLN A 112 -11.69 7.56 -10.98
CA GLN A 112 -11.00 7.40 -12.26
C GLN A 112 -9.90 8.46 -12.36
N PRO A 113 -8.62 8.08 -12.54
CA PRO A 113 -7.53 9.05 -12.56
C PRO A 113 -7.66 10.10 -13.67
N SER A 114 -8.27 9.73 -14.79
CA SER A 114 -8.57 10.63 -15.92
C SER A 114 -9.57 11.75 -15.57
N GLU A 115 -10.39 11.56 -14.54
CA GLU A 115 -11.43 12.50 -14.12
C GLU A 115 -11.00 13.39 -12.93
N VAL A 116 -9.84 13.09 -12.32
CA VAL A 116 -9.32 13.80 -11.15
C VAL A 116 -7.90 14.29 -11.44
N PRO A 117 -7.74 15.51 -11.99
CA PRO A 117 -6.43 16.04 -12.39
C PRO A 117 -5.39 16.03 -11.26
N GLU A 118 -5.82 16.20 -10.00
CA GLU A 118 -4.91 16.19 -8.86
C GLU A 118 -4.26 14.82 -8.59
N LEU A 119 -4.81 13.73 -9.15
CA LEU A 119 -4.17 12.40 -9.15
C LEU A 119 -3.04 12.29 -10.19
N GLY A 120 -2.97 13.21 -11.16
CA GLY A 120 -2.02 13.17 -12.27
C GLY A 120 -0.57 12.95 -11.82
N PRO A 121 -0.01 13.79 -10.92
CA PRO A 121 1.36 13.62 -10.44
C PRO A 121 1.62 12.25 -9.80
N LEU A 122 0.66 11.74 -9.01
CA LEU A 122 0.77 10.43 -8.38
C LEU A 122 0.83 9.32 -9.45
N VAL A 123 -0.10 9.34 -10.41
CA VAL A 123 -0.15 8.35 -11.50
C VAL A 123 1.08 8.41 -12.39
N GLU A 124 1.58 9.60 -12.72
CA GLU A 124 2.81 9.75 -13.48
C GLU A 124 4.01 9.13 -12.76
N HIS A 125 4.15 9.39 -11.46
CA HIS A 125 5.27 8.84 -10.68
C HIS A 125 5.14 7.33 -10.48
N THR A 126 3.95 6.80 -10.18
CA THR A 126 3.77 5.35 -10.05
C THR A 126 3.97 4.63 -11.39
N ASN A 127 3.50 5.21 -12.51
CA ASN A 127 3.71 4.64 -13.84
C ASN A 127 5.20 4.65 -14.22
N ALA A 128 5.93 5.71 -13.87
CA ALA A 128 7.37 5.76 -14.08
C ALA A 128 8.10 4.71 -13.21
N LEU A 129 7.72 4.52 -11.94
CA LEU A 129 8.25 3.45 -11.10
C LEU A 129 7.97 2.06 -11.68
N VAL A 130 6.73 1.80 -12.13
CA VAL A 130 6.37 0.52 -12.74
C VAL A 130 7.08 0.28 -14.07
N SER A 131 7.27 1.33 -14.87
CA SER A 131 8.05 1.23 -16.11
C SER A 131 9.49 0.83 -15.79
N LEU A 132 10.13 1.47 -14.80
CA LEU A 132 11.45 1.06 -14.32
C LEU A 132 11.44 -0.39 -13.82
N LEU A 133 10.37 -0.83 -13.17
CA LEU A 133 10.25 -2.20 -12.67
C LEU A 133 10.15 -3.25 -13.79
N MET A 134 9.44 -2.92 -14.87
CA MET A 134 9.28 -3.80 -16.03
C MET A 134 10.60 -4.00 -16.80
N ASP A 135 11.49 -3.00 -16.77
CA ASP A 135 12.78 -3.02 -17.48
C ASP A 135 13.91 -3.77 -16.73
N ILE A 136 13.64 -4.25 -15.52
CA ILE A 136 14.62 -4.94 -14.66
C ILE A 136 14.83 -6.39 -15.12
N PRO A 137 16.07 -6.91 -15.19
CA PRO A 137 16.36 -8.27 -15.64
C PRO A 137 16.10 -9.39 -14.60
N GLU A 138 15.87 -9.06 -13.33
CA GLU A 138 15.66 -9.99 -12.23
C GLU A 138 14.39 -10.85 -12.46
N ALA A 139 14.60 -12.15 -12.70
CA ALA A 139 13.56 -13.07 -13.12
C ALA A 139 12.35 -13.14 -12.16
N LYS A 140 12.57 -13.05 -10.83
CA LYS A 140 11.49 -13.06 -9.84
C LYS A 140 10.56 -11.85 -10.01
N ILE A 141 11.11 -10.67 -10.29
CA ILE A 141 10.34 -9.45 -10.51
C ILE A 141 9.65 -9.53 -11.87
N GLN A 142 10.37 -9.87 -12.94
CA GLN A 142 9.80 -9.97 -14.28
C GLN A 142 8.59 -10.92 -14.34
N ALA A 143 8.70 -12.10 -13.73
CA ALA A 143 7.62 -13.08 -13.72
C ALA A 143 6.32 -12.56 -13.10
N ARG A 144 6.40 -11.59 -12.19
CA ARG A 144 5.25 -11.00 -11.49
C ARG A 144 4.76 -9.71 -12.15
N MET A 145 5.64 -9.03 -12.87
CA MET A 145 5.31 -7.78 -13.59
C MET A 145 4.79 -8.03 -15.01
N GLN A 146 5.12 -9.16 -15.66
CA GLN A 146 4.83 -9.44 -17.07
C GLN A 146 3.33 -9.37 -17.45
N GLY A 147 2.44 -9.57 -16.49
CA GLY A 147 1.00 -9.59 -16.72
C GLY A 147 0.31 -8.23 -16.62
N ILE A 148 1.04 -7.17 -16.23
CA ILE A 148 0.46 -5.84 -16.03
C ILE A 148 0.15 -5.22 -17.40
N THR A 149 -1.11 -4.88 -17.61
CA THR A 149 -1.60 -4.24 -18.84
C THR A 149 -2.31 -2.92 -18.58
N ALA A 150 -2.76 -2.67 -17.35
CA ALA A 150 -3.46 -1.44 -16.99
C ALA A 150 -3.21 -1.03 -15.53
N LEU A 151 -3.55 0.23 -15.25
CA LEU A 151 -3.70 0.77 -13.90
C LEU A 151 -5.20 0.78 -13.57
N SER A 152 -5.57 0.32 -12.38
CA SER A 152 -6.96 0.39 -11.89
C SER A 152 -7.41 1.81 -11.60
N ASP A 153 -8.71 1.97 -11.33
CA ASP A 153 -9.21 3.14 -10.61
C ASP A 153 -8.50 3.29 -9.25
N ALA A 154 -8.38 4.53 -8.79
CA ALA A 154 -7.79 4.85 -7.49
C ALA A 154 -8.83 4.72 -6.39
N GLN A 155 -8.55 3.89 -5.39
CA GLN A 155 -9.35 3.82 -4.17
C GLN A 155 -8.82 4.84 -3.17
N PHE A 156 -9.54 5.94 -2.97
CA PHE A 156 -9.31 6.83 -1.85
C PHE A 156 -9.98 6.26 -0.60
N ALA A 157 -9.19 5.87 0.40
CA ALA A 157 -9.65 5.26 1.64
C ALA A 157 -9.39 6.18 2.84
N VAL A 158 -10.37 6.24 3.73
CA VAL A 158 -10.35 6.98 5.00
C VAL A 158 -10.79 6.03 6.10
N PHE A 159 -9.93 5.75 7.07
CA PHE A 159 -10.32 5.05 8.28
C PHE A 159 -10.62 6.09 9.37
N PRO A 160 -11.90 6.27 9.75
CA PRO A 160 -12.30 7.29 10.73
C PRO A 160 -11.95 6.84 12.15
N GLY A 161 -10.73 7.16 12.59
CA GLY A 161 -10.19 6.78 13.90
C GLY A 161 -10.55 7.77 15.02
N SER A 162 -10.69 7.25 16.24
CA SER A 162 -10.72 8.05 17.47
C SER A 162 -10.07 7.28 18.63
N PRO A 163 -9.66 7.94 19.73
CA PRO A 163 -9.17 7.25 20.92
C PRO A 163 -10.17 6.25 21.51
N GLU A 164 -11.47 6.49 21.33
CA GLU A 164 -12.58 5.67 21.82
C GLU A 164 -13.04 4.60 20.81
N ASN A 165 -12.70 4.75 19.53
CA ASN A 165 -13.09 3.84 18.45
C ASN A 165 -11.96 2.87 18.07
N ASP A 166 -12.22 1.56 18.15
CA ASP A 166 -11.29 0.51 17.71
C ASP A 166 -11.60 -0.02 16.30
N ASP A 167 -12.66 0.47 15.66
CA ASP A 167 -13.11 -0.09 14.41
C ASP A 167 -12.24 0.37 13.23
N ALA A 168 -11.53 1.50 13.35
CA ALA A 168 -10.69 2.14 12.32
C ALA A 168 -9.43 1.34 11.94
N ARG A 169 -9.66 0.17 11.34
CA ARG A 169 -8.69 -0.86 10.96
C ARG A 169 -9.20 -1.66 9.77
N TYR A 170 -8.30 -2.44 9.16
CA TYR A 170 -8.64 -3.47 8.19
C TYR A 170 -7.95 -4.75 8.60
N ILE A 171 -8.73 -5.80 8.85
CA ILE A 171 -8.22 -7.11 9.26
C ILE A 171 -7.25 -7.70 8.23
N ARG A 172 -6.52 -8.73 8.65
CA ARG A 172 -5.56 -9.41 7.77
C ARG A 172 -6.21 -9.97 6.52
N HIS A 173 -5.61 -9.68 5.37
CA HIS A 173 -6.04 -10.16 4.05
C HIS A 173 -4.86 -10.24 3.07
N VAL A 174 -5.17 -10.73 1.87
CA VAL A 174 -4.31 -10.71 0.67
C VAL A 174 -5.11 -10.04 -0.43
N ASP A 175 -4.49 -9.14 -1.19
CA ASP A 175 -5.19 -8.33 -2.21
C ASP A 175 -5.68 -9.15 -3.42
N ASN A 176 -4.97 -10.23 -3.74
CA ASN A 176 -5.28 -11.23 -4.75
C ASN A 176 -5.11 -12.63 -4.16
N GLU A 177 -6.01 -13.00 -3.24
CA GLU A 177 -5.92 -14.22 -2.43
C GLU A 177 -5.96 -15.51 -3.26
N ASP A 178 -6.86 -15.58 -4.24
CA ASP A 178 -7.04 -16.74 -5.12
C ASP A 178 -6.18 -16.68 -6.39
N GLY A 179 -5.50 -15.55 -6.64
CA GLY A 179 -4.72 -15.31 -7.84
C GLY A 179 -5.57 -14.98 -9.08
N CYS A 180 -6.89 -14.87 -8.94
CA CYS A 180 -7.82 -14.79 -10.07
C CYS A 180 -8.31 -13.37 -10.36
N ASN A 181 -8.18 -12.42 -9.43
CA ASN A 181 -8.76 -11.07 -9.60
C ASN A 181 -7.94 -10.10 -10.45
N GLY A 182 -6.83 -10.57 -11.03
CA GLY A 182 -5.98 -9.81 -11.94
C GLY A 182 -5.04 -8.79 -11.30
N ARG A 183 -5.09 -8.56 -9.98
CA ARG A 183 -4.16 -7.63 -9.30
C ARG A 183 -2.76 -8.22 -9.16
N LEU A 184 -1.73 -7.46 -9.55
CA LEU A 184 -0.34 -7.91 -9.58
C LEU A 184 0.56 -7.09 -8.65
N LEU A 185 0.43 -5.76 -8.65
CA LEU A 185 1.18 -4.86 -7.79
C LEU A 185 0.25 -3.84 -7.14
N THR A 186 0.26 -3.81 -5.82
CA THR A 186 -0.47 -2.82 -5.01
C THR A 186 0.44 -1.63 -4.73
N CYS A 187 -0.06 -0.42 -4.95
CA CYS A 187 0.61 0.83 -4.62
C CYS A 187 -0.29 1.65 -3.68
N THR A 188 0.13 1.81 -2.43
CA THR A 188 -0.58 2.60 -1.41
C THR A 188 0.21 3.86 -1.08
N PHE A 189 -0.40 5.02 -1.30
CA PHE A 189 0.17 6.34 -1.05
C PHE A 189 -0.52 7.05 0.12
N TYR A 190 0.25 7.61 1.03
CA TYR A 190 -0.23 8.16 2.29
C TYR A 190 -0.28 9.70 2.31
N LEU A 191 -1.32 10.23 2.97
CA LEU A 191 -1.67 11.66 2.95
C LEU A 191 -1.70 12.31 4.35
N ASN A 192 -1.08 11.68 5.35
CA ASN A 192 -1.28 12.05 6.75
C ASN A 192 -0.14 12.92 7.30
N GLU A 193 -0.38 14.23 7.39
CA GLU A 193 0.59 15.18 7.98
C GLU A 193 0.77 14.97 9.47
N ASP A 194 2.00 15.13 9.96
CA ASP A 194 2.37 15.09 11.38
C ASP A 194 1.87 13.82 12.11
N TRP A 195 1.97 12.66 11.44
CA TRP A 195 1.57 11.37 12.00
C TRP A 195 2.59 10.85 13.01
N ASP A 196 2.12 10.51 14.22
CA ASP A 196 2.93 9.87 15.26
C ASP A 196 2.41 8.45 15.45
N ALA A 197 3.09 7.45 14.88
CA ALA A 197 2.60 6.07 14.94
C ALA A 197 2.53 5.50 16.37
N GLU A 198 3.37 5.96 17.30
CA GLU A 198 3.30 5.50 18.70
C GLU A 198 1.99 5.94 19.37
N HIS A 199 1.52 7.15 19.04
CA HIS A 199 0.27 7.70 19.55
C HIS A 199 -0.95 7.30 18.70
N ASP A 200 -0.87 7.53 17.39
CA ASP A 200 -1.95 7.42 16.42
C ASP A 200 -2.20 5.98 15.92
N GLY A 201 -1.19 5.10 15.95
CA GLY A 201 -1.24 3.76 15.35
C GLY A 201 -1.36 3.82 13.81
N GLY A 202 -2.27 3.03 13.24
CA GLY A 202 -2.64 3.09 11.81
C GLY A 202 -1.60 2.56 10.83
N GLU A 203 -0.55 1.90 11.29
CA GLU A 203 0.47 1.29 10.42
C GLU A 203 -0.16 0.26 9.48
N ILE A 204 0.35 0.18 8.25
CA ILE A 204 0.16 -1.04 7.47
C ILE A 204 1.17 -2.07 7.99
N ARG A 205 0.65 -3.20 8.45
CA ARG A 205 1.43 -4.31 8.97
C ARG A 205 1.52 -5.39 7.91
N LEU A 206 2.74 -5.67 7.44
CA LEU A 206 3.03 -6.76 6.51
C LEU A 206 3.48 -7.99 7.29
N PHE A 207 3.01 -9.16 6.88
CA PHE A 207 3.41 -10.44 7.45
C PHE A 207 4.42 -11.17 6.54
N GLU A 208 5.14 -12.12 7.13
CA GLU A 208 5.77 -13.18 6.35
C GLU A 208 4.67 -14.09 5.76
N GLU A 209 5.01 -14.90 4.75
CA GLU A 209 4.06 -15.79 4.06
C GLU A 209 3.34 -16.76 5.01
N ASP A 210 3.95 -17.08 6.16
CA ASP A 210 3.36 -17.94 7.19
C ASP A 210 2.18 -17.30 7.96
N GLN A 211 1.92 -16.01 7.71
CA GLN A 211 0.90 -15.17 8.37
C GLN A 211 1.00 -15.11 9.90
N LYS A 212 2.07 -15.61 10.51
CA LYS A 212 2.26 -15.65 11.96
C LYS A 212 3.31 -14.64 12.38
N GLN A 213 4.35 -14.50 11.58
CA GLN A 213 5.45 -13.60 11.85
C GLN A 213 5.19 -12.24 11.20
N ILE A 214 5.20 -11.17 11.99
CA ILE A 214 5.19 -9.81 11.44
C ILE A 214 6.52 -9.59 10.73
N LYS A 215 6.47 -9.15 9.46
CA LYS A 215 7.63 -8.76 8.65
C LYS A 215 8.01 -7.32 8.98
N VAL A 216 7.06 -6.38 8.86
CA VAL A 216 7.29 -4.96 9.12
C VAL A 216 5.97 -4.22 9.41
N ASP A 217 6.07 -3.16 10.23
CA ASP A 217 5.03 -2.14 10.36
C ASP A 217 5.51 -0.88 9.64
N VAL A 218 4.71 -0.36 8.70
CA VAL A 218 5.02 0.86 7.95
C VAL A 218 4.01 1.94 8.29
N GLU A 219 4.53 3.04 8.84
CA GLU A 219 3.73 4.17 9.28
C GLU A 219 3.09 4.90 8.08
N PRO A 220 1.82 5.35 8.19
CA PRO A 220 1.10 6.00 7.10
C PRO A 220 1.43 7.49 6.98
N VAL A 221 2.70 7.87 7.02
CA VAL A 221 3.12 9.29 7.01
C VAL A 221 2.89 9.95 5.65
N MET A 222 2.65 11.27 5.64
CA MET A 222 2.49 12.07 4.43
C MET A 222 3.58 11.80 3.38
N ASN A 223 3.16 11.70 2.11
CA ASN A 223 4.04 11.58 0.94
C ASN A 223 4.91 10.31 0.93
N ARG A 224 4.47 9.26 1.63
CA ARG A 224 5.06 7.92 1.56
C ARG A 224 4.27 7.05 0.60
N LEU A 225 4.98 6.41 -0.34
CA LEU A 225 4.49 5.29 -1.13
C LEU A 225 4.97 3.98 -0.50
N VAL A 226 4.06 3.02 -0.39
CA VAL A 226 4.37 1.61 -0.16
C VAL A 226 3.89 0.83 -1.37
N ALA A 227 4.78 0.07 -1.99
CA ALA A 227 4.40 -0.82 -3.08
C ALA A 227 4.79 -2.25 -2.72
N PHE A 228 3.88 -3.19 -2.98
CA PHE A 228 4.08 -4.61 -2.70
C PHE A 228 3.26 -5.43 -3.69
N PHE A 229 3.71 -6.65 -3.95
CA PHE A 229 2.98 -7.53 -4.84
C PHE A 229 1.66 -7.98 -4.22
N SER A 230 0.61 -8.07 -5.03
CA SER A 230 -0.76 -8.28 -4.55
C SER A 230 -1.08 -9.73 -4.16
N ASP A 231 -0.20 -10.68 -4.48
CA ASP A 231 -0.40 -12.11 -4.22
C ASP A 231 -0.14 -12.51 -2.74
N SER A 232 -0.30 -13.80 -2.46
CA SER A 232 -0.22 -14.40 -1.12
C SER A 232 1.15 -14.30 -0.43
N SER A 233 2.19 -13.78 -1.10
CA SER A 233 3.49 -13.51 -0.47
C SER A 233 3.48 -12.27 0.44
N VAL A 234 2.47 -11.40 0.31
CA VAL A 234 2.33 -10.19 1.15
C VAL A 234 0.97 -10.11 1.85
N PRO A 235 0.67 -11.03 2.78
CA PRO A 235 -0.47 -10.87 3.68
C PRO A 235 -0.26 -9.62 4.53
N HIS A 236 -1.31 -8.83 4.70
CA HIS A 236 -1.20 -7.55 5.40
C HIS A 236 -2.49 -7.13 6.09
N GLU A 237 -2.38 -6.19 7.03
CA GLU A 237 -3.50 -5.60 7.74
C GLU A 237 -3.25 -4.11 7.97
N VAL A 238 -4.32 -3.34 8.15
CA VAL A 238 -4.24 -1.96 8.64
C VAL A 238 -4.48 -1.99 10.13
N ARG A 239 -3.47 -1.59 10.91
CA ARG A 239 -3.56 -1.48 12.37
C ARG A 239 -4.61 -0.42 12.74
N ARG A 240 -5.15 -0.56 13.95
CA ARG A 240 -6.08 0.42 14.52
C ARG A 240 -5.46 1.82 14.48
N SER A 241 -6.21 2.78 13.93
CA SER A 241 -5.90 4.20 13.94
C SER A 241 -6.73 4.95 14.98
N ARG A 242 -6.12 5.90 15.69
CA ARG A 242 -6.77 6.75 16.72
C ARG A 242 -7.17 8.13 16.21
N ARG A 243 -6.91 8.41 14.94
CA ARG A 243 -7.39 9.58 14.20
C ARG A 243 -7.60 9.20 12.74
N ASP A 244 -8.25 10.09 11.98
CA ASP A 244 -8.51 9.89 10.56
C ASP A 244 -7.23 9.52 9.79
N ARG A 245 -7.20 8.32 9.20
CA ARG A 245 -6.10 7.81 8.38
C ARG A 245 -6.53 7.78 6.91
N CYS A 246 -5.88 8.61 6.10
CA CYS A 246 -6.10 8.77 4.67
C CYS A 246 -5.04 8.04 3.85
N ALA A 247 -5.47 7.29 2.84
CA ALA A 247 -4.60 6.63 1.87
C ALA A 247 -5.25 6.58 0.48
N ILE A 248 -4.44 6.53 -0.56
CA ILE A 248 -4.88 6.21 -1.93
C ILE A 248 -4.24 4.89 -2.29
N THR A 249 -5.03 3.91 -2.72
CA THR A 249 -4.51 2.65 -3.26
C THR A 249 -4.87 2.52 -4.73
N THR A 250 -3.88 2.19 -5.55
CA THR A 250 -4.05 1.80 -6.95
C THR A 250 -3.42 0.43 -7.16
N TRP A 251 -4.00 -0.37 -8.06
CA TRP A 251 -3.46 -1.67 -8.44
C TRP A 251 -3.01 -1.63 -9.90
N TYR A 252 -1.82 -2.15 -10.15
CA TYR A 252 -1.43 -2.54 -11.50
C TYR A 252 -1.96 -3.94 -11.75
N ILE A 253 -2.74 -4.06 -12.81
CA ILE A 253 -3.61 -5.21 -13.07
C ILE A 253 -3.31 -5.82 -14.44
N ASN A 254 -3.62 -7.10 -14.55
CA ASN A 254 -4.00 -7.68 -15.83
C ASN A 254 -5.48 -7.35 -16.09
N GLU A 255 -5.74 -6.46 -17.03
CA GLU A 255 -7.09 -5.92 -17.30
C GLU A 255 -8.08 -7.01 -17.72
N GLU A 256 -7.66 -7.95 -18.56
CA GLU A 256 -8.52 -9.05 -19.03
C GLU A 256 -8.99 -9.93 -17.86
N LEU A 257 -8.05 -10.37 -17.01
CA LEU A 257 -8.37 -11.16 -15.82
C LEU A 257 -9.22 -10.36 -14.82
N HIS A 258 -8.89 -9.08 -14.64
CA HIS A 258 -9.61 -8.20 -13.70
C HIS A 258 -11.08 -8.01 -14.11
N LEU A 259 -11.34 -7.76 -15.40
CA LEU A 259 -12.68 -7.63 -15.94
C LEU A 259 -13.45 -8.95 -15.88
N ALA A 260 -12.80 -10.07 -16.21
CA ALA A 260 -13.42 -11.40 -16.16
C ALA A 260 -13.82 -11.78 -14.72
N TYR A 261 -13.00 -11.45 -13.73
CA TYR A 261 -13.30 -11.71 -12.32
C TYR A 261 -14.55 -10.96 -11.86
N HIS A 262 -14.62 -9.65 -12.12
CA HIS A 262 -15.76 -8.84 -11.69
C HIS A 262 -17.05 -9.20 -12.43
N GLN A 263 -16.98 -9.60 -13.71
CA GLN A 263 -18.15 -10.13 -14.42
C GLN A 263 -18.66 -11.42 -13.78
N ALA A 264 -17.77 -12.35 -13.41
CA ALA A 264 -18.15 -13.60 -12.75
C ALA A 264 -18.76 -13.36 -11.35
N GLU A 265 -18.27 -12.37 -10.61
CA GLU A 265 -18.87 -11.96 -9.33
C GLU A 265 -20.29 -11.39 -9.49
N GLU A 266 -20.52 -10.57 -10.53
CA GLU A 266 -21.84 -10.00 -10.83
C GLU A 266 -22.85 -11.06 -11.29
N GLU A 267 -22.42 -12.06 -12.06
CA GLU A 267 -23.27 -13.17 -12.52
C GLU A 267 -23.58 -14.20 -11.43
N GLY A 268 -22.77 -14.26 -10.37
CA GLY A 268 -22.93 -15.16 -9.22
C GLY A 268 -23.84 -14.63 -8.10
N GLN A 269 -24.31 -13.38 -8.19
CA GLN A 269 -25.22 -12.71 -7.24
C GLN A 269 -26.69 -12.78 -7.68
#